data_AF-A0A2A4QV76-F1
#
_entry.id   AF-A0A2A4QV76-F1
#
_cell.length_a   1.000
_cell.length_b   1.000
_cell.length_c   1.000
_cell.angle_alpha   90.00
_cell.angle_beta   90.00
_cell.angle_gamma   90.00
#
_symmetry.space_group_name_H-M   'P 1'
#
loop_
_entity.id
_entity.type
_entity.pdbx_description
1 polymer ?
#
loop_
_entity_poly.entity_id
_entity_poly.type
_entity_poly.pdbx_seq_one_letter_code
_entity_poly.pdbx_strand_id
1 'polypeptide(L)'
;MVGKYQTAEAWRNDAMQRDNGVSDAESAQRRQQAEAHYKQESVNPDADILADHELFILGKMDMQEYEQYLLFKHSQNTQGDS
;
A
#
# COMPACT_ATOMS: atom_id res chain seq x y z
N MET A 1 -15.37 2.82 0.46
CA MET A 1 -15.12 4.22 0.87
C MET A 1 -14.72 5.07 -0.35
N VAL A 2 -15.55 5.11 -1.39
CA VAL A 2 -15.25 5.92 -2.58
C VAL A 2 -15.77 7.34 -2.32
N GLY A 3 -14.88 8.31 -2.17
CA GLY A 3 -15.21 9.74 -1.99
C GLY A 3 -14.70 10.42 -0.71
N LYS A 4 -13.99 9.73 0.19
CA LYS A 4 -13.42 10.35 1.40
C LYS A 4 -12.11 11.11 1.14
N TYR A 5 -11.27 10.61 0.24
CA TYR A 5 -9.94 11.15 -0.03
C TYR A 5 -9.85 11.72 -1.45
N GLN A 6 -9.22 12.89 -1.57
CA GLN A 6 -9.02 13.57 -2.87
C GLN A 6 -7.75 13.08 -3.59
N THR A 7 -6.78 12.55 -2.87
CA THR A 7 -5.53 12.01 -3.43
C THR A 7 -5.15 10.69 -2.76
N ALA A 8 -4.46 9.81 -3.50
CA ALA A 8 -3.95 8.56 -2.95
C ALA A 8 -2.96 8.83 -1.80
N GLU A 9 -2.16 9.89 -1.90
CA GLU A 9 -1.27 10.32 -0.82
C GLU A 9 -2.04 10.64 0.47
N ALA A 10 -3.15 11.38 0.40
CA ALA A 10 -3.97 11.70 1.56
C ALA A 10 -4.55 10.43 2.22
N TRP A 11 -4.96 9.44 1.41
CA TRP A 11 -5.44 8.16 1.92
C TRP A 11 -4.33 7.36 2.60
N ARG A 12 -3.15 7.26 1.96
CA ARG A 12 -1.97 6.58 2.53
C ARG A 12 -1.57 7.21 3.87
N ASN A 13 -1.48 8.54 3.92
CA ASN A 13 -1.10 9.27 5.13
C ASN A 13 -2.09 9.04 6.28
N ASP A 14 -3.40 9.11 6.02
CA ASP A 14 -4.44 8.81 7.01
C ASP A 14 -4.37 7.35 7.49
N ALA A 15 -4.20 6.39 6.58
CA ALA A 15 -4.08 4.98 6.93
C ALA A 15 -2.84 4.69 7.79
N MET A 16 -1.71 5.33 7.49
CA MET A 16 -0.48 5.17 8.28
C MET A 16 -0.60 5.66 9.73
N GLN A 17 -1.52 6.58 10.03
CA GLN A 17 -1.80 7.05 11.39
C GLN A 17 -2.65 6.09 12.22
N ARG A 18 -3.30 5.09 11.59
CA ARG A 18 -4.09 4.08 12.31
C ARG A 18 -3.18 3.19 13.13
N ASP A 19 -3.71 2.53 14.16
CA ASP A 19 -2.96 1.47 14.84
C ASP A 19 -2.64 0.31 13.89
N ASN A 20 -1.59 -0.45 14.20
CA ASN A 20 -1.28 -1.66 13.43
C ASN A 20 -2.41 -2.69 13.64
N GLY A 21 -2.98 -3.18 12.54
CA GLY A 21 -4.05 -4.20 12.57
C GLY A 21 -3.52 -5.63 12.72
N VAL A 22 -2.21 -5.83 12.64
CA VAL A 22 -1.55 -7.14 12.74
C VAL A 22 -0.45 -7.12 13.79
N SER A 23 -0.07 -8.32 14.25
CA SER A 23 1.04 -8.47 15.20
C SER A 23 2.40 -8.18 14.57
N ASP A 24 3.40 -7.91 15.41
CA ASP A 24 4.79 -7.75 14.96
C ASP A 24 5.32 -9.00 14.24
N ALA A 25 4.93 -10.20 14.69
CA ALA A 25 5.31 -11.45 14.05
C ALA A 25 4.70 -11.59 12.65
N GLU A 26 3.42 -11.23 12.50
CA GLU A 26 2.72 -11.29 11.22
C GLU A 26 3.24 -10.23 10.25
N SER A 27 3.48 -9.00 10.71
CA SER A 27 4.07 -7.96 9.86
C SER A 27 5.47 -8.34 9.38
N ALA A 28 6.29 -8.95 10.24
CA ALA A 28 7.59 -9.49 9.85
C ALA A 28 7.45 -10.58 8.76
N GLN A 29 6.47 -11.48 8.90
CA GLN A 29 6.18 -12.51 7.90
C GLN A 29 5.73 -11.89 6.56
N ARG A 30 4.84 -10.89 6.59
CA ARG A 30 4.37 -10.19 5.39
C ARG A 30 5.51 -9.45 4.69
N ARG A 31 6.43 -8.82 5.45
CA ARG A 31 7.60 -8.14 4.89
C ARG A 31 8.56 -9.11 4.20
N GLN A 32 8.82 -10.28 4.80
CA GLN A 32 9.62 -11.33 4.16
C GLN A 32 9.00 -11.82 2.85
N GLN A 33 7.67 -11.96 2.79
CA GLN A 33 6.96 -12.33 1.57
C GLN A 33 7.08 -11.25 0.48
N ALA A 34 6.93 -9.97 0.84
CA ALA A 34 7.13 -8.86 -0.09
C ALA A 34 8.56 -8.81 -0.64
N GLU A 35 9.57 -8.97 0.21
CA GLU A 35 10.98 -9.02 -0.20
C GLU A 35 11.28 -10.21 -1.12
N ALA A 36 10.70 -11.38 -0.82
CA ALA A 36 10.84 -12.56 -1.67
C ALA A 36 10.21 -12.31 -3.06
N HIS A 37 9.03 -11.70 -3.11
CA HIS A 37 8.36 -11.33 -4.35
C HIS A 37 9.20 -10.36 -5.18
N TYR A 38 9.77 -9.31 -4.57
CA TYR A 38 10.65 -8.37 -5.29
C TYR A 38 11.84 -9.07 -5.94
N LYS A 39 12.48 -9.99 -5.21
CA LYS A 39 13.60 -10.78 -5.72
C LYS A 39 13.17 -11.74 -6.83
N GLN A 40 12.04 -12.40 -6.68
CA GLN A 40 11.51 -13.36 -7.67
C GLN A 40 11.15 -12.68 -8.99
N GLU A 41 10.46 -11.54 -8.91
CA GLU A 41 10.00 -10.79 -10.09
C GLU A 41 11.07 -9.83 -10.63
N SER A 42 12.27 -9.80 -10.03
CA SER A 42 13.33 -8.83 -10.35
C SER A 42 12.84 -7.37 -10.30
N VAL A 43 11.86 -7.10 -9.43
CA VAL A 43 11.33 -5.76 -9.18
C VAL A 43 12.27 -5.06 -8.20
N ASN A 44 12.74 -3.87 -8.59
CA ASN A 44 13.45 -2.97 -7.68
C ASN A 44 12.46 -1.88 -7.23
N PRO A 45 11.75 -2.07 -6.10
CA PRO A 45 10.71 -1.14 -5.68
C PRO A 45 11.32 0.21 -5.31
N ASP A 46 10.71 1.29 -5.79
CA ASP A 46 11.05 2.63 -5.34
C ASP A 46 10.43 2.93 -3.96
N ALA A 47 10.73 4.12 -3.43
CA ALA A 47 10.24 4.54 -2.12
C ALA A 47 8.70 4.61 -2.04
N ASP A 48 8.01 4.88 -3.15
CA ASP A 48 6.56 4.96 -3.18
C ASP A 48 5.92 3.57 -3.16
N ILE A 49 6.45 2.61 -3.92
CA ILE A 49 5.99 1.22 -3.89
C ILE A 49 6.21 0.61 -2.50
N LEU A 50 7.35 0.88 -1.87
CA LEU A 50 7.63 0.44 -0.51
C LEU A 50 6.63 1.04 0.50
N ALA A 51 6.35 2.34 0.40
CA ALA A 51 5.41 3.02 1.28
C ALA A 51 3.97 2.49 1.13
N ASP A 52 3.56 2.14 -0.08
CA ASP A 52 2.25 1.54 -0.33
C ASP A 52 2.18 0.12 0.27
N HIS A 53 3.19 -0.71 0.05
CA HIS A 53 3.21 -2.08 0.57
C HIS A 53 3.19 -2.11 2.10
N GLU A 54 3.77 -1.12 2.78
CA GLU A 54 3.70 -0.99 4.25
C GLU A 54 2.26 -0.86 4.77
N LEU A 55 1.32 -0.32 3.98
CA LEU A 55 -0.10 -0.26 4.35
C LEU A 55 -0.68 -1.66 4.58
N PHE A 56 -0.34 -2.61 3.72
CA PHE A 56 -0.77 -4.00 3.85
C PHE A 56 0.08 -4.78 4.86
N ILE A 57 1.41 -4.56 4.87
CA ILE A 57 2.34 -5.26 5.78
C ILE A 57 2.00 -4.97 7.25
N LEU A 58 1.70 -3.72 7.59
CA LEU A 58 1.34 -3.31 8.95
C LEU A 58 -0.15 -3.49 9.27
N GLY A 59 -0.94 -3.97 8.31
CA GLY A 59 -2.39 -4.13 8.46
C GLY A 59 -3.11 -2.80 8.68
N LYS A 60 -2.59 -1.68 8.14
CA LYS A 60 -3.29 -0.38 8.12
C LYS A 60 -4.54 -0.42 7.26
N MET A 61 -4.50 -1.28 6.25
CA MET A 61 -5.60 -1.63 5.35
C MET A 61 -5.74 -3.14 5.31
N ASP A 62 -6.98 -3.61 5.30
CA ASP A 62 -7.26 -4.98 4.88
C ASP A 62 -7.05 -5.13 3.37
N MET A 63 -7.11 -6.35 2.84
CA MET A 63 -6.87 -6.61 1.43
C MET A 63 -7.86 -5.85 0.52
N GLN A 64 -9.12 -5.76 0.93
CA GLN A 64 -10.16 -5.11 0.12
C GLN A 64 -9.96 -3.59 0.06
N GLU A 65 -9.64 -2.96 1.18
CA GLU A 65 -9.31 -1.53 1.23
C GLU A 65 -8.02 -1.25 0.44
N TYR A 66 -7.01 -2.11 0.57
CA TYR A 66 -5.74 -1.98 -0.13
C TYR A 66 -5.89 -2.07 -1.66
N GLU A 67 -6.69 -3.02 -2.16
CA GLU A 67 -7.01 -3.11 -3.60
C GLU A 67 -7.74 -1.86 -4.10
N GLN A 68 -8.69 -1.33 -3.33
CA GLN A 68 -9.38 -0.08 -3.68
C GLN A 68 -8.42 1.12 -3.71
N TYR A 69 -7.48 1.16 -2.77
CA TYR A 69 -6.42 2.17 -2.72
C TYR A 69 -5.53 2.14 -3.96
N LEU A 70 -5.05 0.95 -4.36
CA LEU A 70 -4.21 0.81 -5.55
C LEU A 70 -4.96 1.20 -6.83
N LEU A 71 -6.22 0.75 -6.99
CA LEU A 71 -7.07 1.15 -8.11
C LEU A 71 -7.24 2.68 -8.18
N PHE A 72 -7.49 3.31 -7.03
CA PHE A 72 -7.61 4.76 -6.95
C PHE A 72 -6.30 5.46 -7.32
N LYS A 73 -5.15 5.03 -6.76
CA LYS A 73 -3.82 5.59 -7.08
C LYS A 73 -3.51 5.51 -8.59
N HIS A 74 -3.74 4.36 -9.20
CA HIS A 74 -3.50 4.18 -10.63
C HIS A 74 -4.44 5.04 -11.49
N SER A 75 -5.71 5.20 -11.08
CA SER A 75 -6.65 6.07 -11.80
C SER A 75 -6.23 7.56 -11.80
N GLN A 76 -5.57 8.02 -10.74
CA GLN A 76 -5.06 9.39 -10.66
C GLN A 76 -3.79 9.57 -11.51
N ASN A 77 -2.91 8.56 -11.55
CA ASN A 77 -1.72 8.61 -12.39
C ASN A 77 -2.05 8.59 -13.88
N THR A 78 -3.13 7.93 -14.30
CA THR A 78 -3.58 7.93 -15.70
C THR A 78 -4.16 9.27 -16.18
N GLN A 79 -4.38 10.26 -15.31
CA GLN A 79 -4.80 11.61 -15.70
C GLN A 79 -3.62 12.57 -15.97
N GLY A 80 -2.38 12.09 -15.91
CA GLY A 80 -1.16 12.89 -16.11
C GLY A 80 -0.49 12.78 -17.48
N ASP A 81 -0.97 11.93 -18.39
CA ASP A 81 -0.49 11.85 -19.78
C ASP A 81 -1.51 12.54 -20.72
N SER A 82 -1.37 13.86 -20.89
CA SER A 82 -1.96 14.64 -21.99
C SER A 82 -1.15 15.90 -22.25
#